data_AF-A0A973AN71-F1
#
_entry.id   AF-A0A973AN71-F1
#
_cell.length_a   1.000
_cell.length_b   1.000
_cell.length_c   1.000
_cell.angle_alpha   90.00
_cell.angle_beta   90.00
_cell.angle_gamma   90.00
#
_symmetry.space_group_name_H-M   'P 1'
#
loop_
_entity.id
_entity.type
_entity.pdbx_description
1 polymer ?
#
loop_
_entity_poly.entity_id
_entity_poly.type
_entity_poly.pdbx_seq_one_letter_code
_entity_poly.pdbx_strand_id
1 'polypeptide(L)' 'MSAEIINLNAARKRKSRAAKEERAAGNRSRHGRTKAEKHRDVDEETRARKQLDDRKLEDSPPDG' A
#
# COMPACT_ATOMS: atom_id res chain seq x y z
N MET A 1 26.03 25.30 -34.63
CA MET A 1 25.49 24.18 -33.83
C MET A 1 25.19 24.73 -32.46
N SER A 2 23.91 24.83 -32.10
CA SER A 2 23.46 25.41 -30.82
C SER A 2 23.56 24.36 -29.72
N ALA A 3 24.22 24.71 -28.60
CA ALA A 3 24.25 23.86 -27.42
C ALA A 3 22.87 23.88 -26.74
N GLU A 4 22.26 22.71 -26.59
CA GLU A 4 20.97 22.58 -25.91
C GLU A 4 21.18 22.69 -24.39
N ILE A 5 20.72 23.78 -23.79
CA ILE A 5 20.84 24.02 -22.36
C ILE A 5 19.78 23.18 -21.64
N ILE A 6 20.18 21.99 -21.19
CA ILE A 6 19.30 21.11 -20.41
C ILE A 6 19.42 21.37 -18.91
N ASN A 7 18.29 21.29 -18.21
CA ASN A 7 18.29 21.33 -16.75
C ASN A 7 18.72 19.97 -16.19
N LEU A 8 19.98 19.88 -15.77
CA LEU A 8 20.57 18.66 -15.19
C LEU A 8 19.85 18.18 -13.91
N ASN A 9 19.31 19.10 -13.12
CA ASN A 9 18.56 18.74 -11.90
C ASN A 9 17.25 18.02 -12.23
N ALA A 10 16.53 18.49 -13.25
CA ALA A 10 15.33 17.83 -13.75
C ALA A 10 15.66 16.42 -14.28
N ALA A 11 16.75 16.28 -15.04
CA ALA A 11 17.21 14.99 -15.55
C ALA A 11 17.56 14.00 -14.42
N ARG A 12 18.30 14.46 -13.41
CA ARG A 12 18.62 13.65 -12.20
C ARG A 12 17.36 13.23 -11.45
N LYS A 13 16.40 14.14 -11.29
CA LYS A 13 15.12 13.86 -10.61
C LYS A 13 14.29 12.81 -11.37
N ARG A 14 14.24 12.90 -12.70
CA ARG A 14 13.58 11.90 -13.55
C ARG A 14 14.24 10.52 -13.40
N LYS A 15 15.58 10.45 -13.46
CA LYS A 15 16.33 9.20 -13.25
C LYS A 15 16.05 8.60 -11.87
N SER A 16 16.03 9.42 -10.82
CA SER A 16 15.71 8.96 -9.46
C SER A 16 14.29 8.40 -9.34
N ARG A 17 13.31 9.02 -10.00
CA ARG A 17 11.91 8.53 -10.02
C ARG A 17 11.81 7.19 -10.76
N ALA A 18 12.38 7.08 -11.95
CA ALA A 18 12.41 5.83 -12.72
C ALA A 18 13.05 4.68 -11.92
N ALA A 19 14.19 4.93 -11.25
CA ALA A 19 14.85 3.92 -10.42
C ALA A 19 14.03 3.49 -9.19
N LYS A 20 13.13 4.34 -8.68
CA LYS A 20 12.19 3.97 -7.60
C LYS A 20 11.03 3.14 -8.16
N GLU A 21 10.51 3.48 -9.32
CA GLU A 21 9.44 2.74 -10.00
C GLU A 21 9.88 1.32 -10.38
N GLU A 22 11.09 1.16 -10.92
CA GLU A 22 11.68 -0.13 -11.25
C GLU A 22 11.84 -1.01 -10.00
N ARG A 23 12.37 -0.45 -8.90
CA ARG A 23 12.44 -1.14 -7.61
C ARG A 23 11.05 -1.53 -7.10
N ALA A 24 10.06 -0.64 -7.23
CA ALA A 24 8.69 -0.95 -6.83
C ALA A 24 8.06 -2.05 -7.71
N ALA A 25 8.36 -2.11 -9.01
CA ALA A 25 7.95 -3.18 -9.90
C ALA A 25 8.61 -4.52 -9.52
N GLY A 26 9.92 -4.51 -9.26
CA GLY A 26 10.65 -5.69 -8.76
C GLY A 26 10.09 -6.20 -7.43
N ASN A 27 9.77 -5.29 -6.50
CA ASN A 27 9.17 -5.66 -5.23
C ASN A 27 7.75 -6.20 -5.38
N ARG A 28 6.94 -5.67 -6.31
CA ARG A 28 5.61 -6.21 -6.64
C ARG A 28 5.71 -7.63 -7.20
N SER A 29 6.64 -7.87 -8.11
CA SER A 29 6.87 -9.22 -8.67
C SER A 29 7.41 -10.20 -7.63
N ARG A 30 8.37 -9.78 -6.80
CA ARG A 30 9.03 -10.67 -5.82
C ARG A 30 8.18 -10.95 -4.59
N HIS A 31 7.40 -9.98 -4.14
CA HIS A 31 6.68 -10.08 -2.86
C HIS A 31 5.16 -10.15 -3.02
N GLY A 32 4.62 -10.05 -4.24
CA GLY A 32 3.21 -10.19 -4.60
C GLY A 32 2.29 -9.09 -4.07
N ARG A 33 2.56 -8.58 -2.86
CA ARG A 33 1.86 -7.48 -2.18
C ARG A 33 2.87 -6.49 -1.62
N THR A 34 2.65 -5.21 -1.91
CA THR A 34 3.40 -4.08 -1.34
C THR A 34 3.06 -3.89 0.15
N LYS A 35 3.89 -3.14 0.87
CA LYS A 35 3.64 -2.82 2.29
C LYS A 35 2.30 -2.08 2.49
N ALA A 36 1.95 -1.19 1.57
CA ALA A 36 0.69 -0.44 1.61
C ALA A 36 -0.53 -1.33 1.34
N GLU A 37 -0.42 -2.34 0.48
CA GLU A 37 -1.49 -3.33 0.27
C GLU A 37 -1.66 -4.20 1.51
N LYS A 38 -0.57 -4.71 2.09
CA LYS A 38 -0.64 -5.49 3.34
C LYS A 38 -1.29 -4.71 4.49
N HIS A 39 -0.99 -3.41 4.62
CA HIS A 39 -1.61 -2.58 5.65
C HIS A 39 -3.11 -2.42 5.42
N ARG A 40 -3.53 -2.17 4.18
CA ARG A 40 -4.95 -2.09 3.82
C ARG A 40 -5.68 -3.40 4.11
N ASP A 41 -5.10 -4.53 3.74
CA ASP A 41 -5.67 -5.86 4.02
C ASP A 41 -5.86 -6.06 5.53
N VAL A 42 -4.86 -5.72 6.35
CA VAL A 42 -4.93 -5.84 7.82
C VAL A 42 -5.99 -4.90 8.41
N ASP A 43 -6.10 -3.67 7.91
CA ASP A 43 -7.13 -2.72 8.35
C ASP A 43 -8.54 -3.17 7.95
N GLU A 44 -8.69 -3.81 6.79
CA GLU A 44 -9.96 -4.41 6.35
C GLU A 44 -10.32 -5.62 7.19
N GLU A 45 -9.36 -6.51 7.45
CA GLU A 45 -9.57 -7.69 8.28
C GLU A 45 -9.93 -7.34 9.73
N THR A 46 -9.25 -6.34 10.32
CA THR A 46 -9.56 -5.87 11.67
C THR A 46 -10.94 -5.22 11.74
N ARG A 47 -11.34 -4.43 10.74
CA ARG A 47 -12.70 -3.88 10.66
C ARG A 47 -13.75 -4.98 10.51
N ALA A 48 -13.51 -5.97 9.66
CA ALA A 48 -14.40 -7.10 9.49
C ALA A 48 -14.57 -7.91 10.78
N ARG A 49 -13.47 -8.19 11.48
CA ARG A 49 -13.50 -8.87 12.79
C ARG A 49 -14.31 -8.09 13.82
N LYS A 50 -14.05 -6.78 13.95
CA LYS A 50 -14.83 -5.92 14.85
C LYS A 50 -16.32 -5.92 14.51
N GLN A 51 -16.68 -5.80 13.24
CA GLN A 51 -18.10 -5.86 12.84
C GLN A 51 -18.75 -7.21 13.14
N LEU A 52 -18.01 -8.32 13.04
CA LEU A 52 -18.51 -9.64 13.41
C LEU A 52 -18.67 -9.76 14.92
N ASP A 53 -17.71 -9.26 15.70
CA ASP A 53 -17.77 -9.27 17.16
C ASP A 53 -18.92 -8.38 17.68
N ASP A 54 -19.11 -7.17 17.13
CA ASP A 54 -20.24 -6.29 17.48
C ASP A 54 -21.61 -6.90 17.13
N ARG A 55 -21.64 -7.80 16.14
CA ARG A 55 -22.84 -8.51 15.69
C ARG A 55 -23.05 -9.86 16.36
N LYS A 56 -22.13 -10.31 17.23
CA LYS A 56 -22.40 -11.44 18.09
C LYS A 56 -23.43 -10.99 19.12
N LEU A 57 -24.64 -11.52 18.96
CA LEU A 57 -25.61 -11.53 20.05
C LEU A 57 -25.07 -12.54 21.06
N GLU A 58 -24.72 -12.08 22.26
CA GLU A 58 -24.39 -12.98 23.36
C GLU A 58 -25.59 -13.92 23.55
N ASP A 59 -25.36 -15.22 23.31
CA ASP A 59 -26.36 -16.29 23.48
C ASP A 59 -26.49 -16.57 24.99
N SER A 60 -26.90 -15.55 25.74
CA SER A 60 -27.27 -15.68 27.14
C SER A 60 -28.79 -15.55 27.21
N PRO A 61 -29.50 -16.62 27.64
CA PRO A 61 -30.92 -16.51 27.87
C PRO A 61 -31.16 -15.39 28.90
N PRO A 62 -32.22 -14.59 28.75
CA PRO A 62 -32.55 -13.59 29.76
C PRO A 62 -32.88 -14.34 31.06
N ASP A 63 -31.99 -14.26 32.04
CA ASP A 63 -32.31 -14.65 33.42
C ASP A 63 -33.36 -13.65 33.93
N GLY A 64 -34.61 -14.08 33.87
CA GLY A 64 -35.79 -13.46 34.45
C GLY A 64 -36.78 -14.52 34.90
#